data_AF-A0A1L6HRK2-F1
#
_entry.id   AF-A0A1L6HRK2-F1
#
_cell.length_a   1.000
_cell.length_b   1.000
_cell.length_c   1.000
_cell.angle_alpha   90.00
_cell.angle_beta   90.00
_cell.angle_gamma   90.00
#
_symmetry.space_group_name_H-M   'P 1'
#
loop_
_entity.id
_entity.type
_entity.pdbx_description
1 polymer ?
#
loop_
_entity_poly.entity_id
_entity_poly.type
_entity_poly.pdbx_seq_one_letter_code
_entity_poly.pdbx_strand_id
1 'polypeptide(L)'
;MRSVWKAFQSLGIDVVIASFPQGGGKALIEAMGSATPVIGHPCYRSSFLGGVDLYYPGAFHWIRIEELLEHLRGLTPAQLQRESDDARRHFEQFHTVEALSRAIDGGPDAPVVPAPRAHQYDPLQSFLDDIANAQRDYTIHMHLIK
;
A
#
# COMPACT_ATOMS: atom_id res chain seq x y z
N MET A 1 -8.86 17.22 10.52
CA MET A 1 -7.87 16.11 10.45
C MET A 1 -6.53 16.72 10.07
N ARG A 2 -5.44 16.47 10.81
CA ARG A 2 -4.10 16.93 10.39
C ARG A 2 -3.64 16.06 9.21
N SER A 3 -3.07 16.67 8.18
CA SER A 3 -2.57 15.97 6.99
C SER A 3 -1.30 15.17 7.35
N VAL A 4 -1.27 13.89 6.99
CA VAL A 4 -0.12 13.01 7.24
C VAL A 4 1.05 13.41 6.34
N TRP A 5 0.75 13.88 5.13
CA TRP A 5 1.74 14.52 4.25
C TRP A 5 2.64 15.54 4.96
N LYS A 6 2.04 16.48 5.69
CA LYS A 6 2.80 17.52 6.41
C LYS A 6 3.69 16.89 7.48
N ALA A 7 3.21 15.82 8.12
CA ALA A 7 4.01 15.09 9.09
C ALA A 7 5.23 14.44 8.43
N PHE A 8 5.06 13.79 7.27
CA PHE A 8 6.17 13.17 6.52
C PHE A 8 7.27 14.18 6.19
N GLN A 9 6.90 15.35 5.68
CA GLN A 9 7.87 16.42 5.38
C GLN A 9 8.54 16.96 6.65
N SER A 10 7.75 17.26 7.70
CA SER A 10 8.29 17.86 8.93
C SER A 10 9.21 16.93 9.72
N LEU A 11 8.98 15.62 9.63
CA LEU A 11 9.75 14.61 10.35
C LEU A 11 10.93 14.08 9.53
N GLY A 12 11.05 14.48 8.26
CA GLY A 12 12.11 14.00 7.37
C GLY A 12 12.02 12.49 7.11
N ILE A 13 10.81 11.98 6.84
CA ILE A 13 10.62 10.55 6.58
C ILE A 13 11.18 10.17 5.21
N ASP A 14 12.17 9.27 5.20
CA ASP A 14 12.82 8.79 3.97
C ASP A 14 12.00 7.75 3.22
N VAL A 15 11.27 6.88 3.93
CA VAL A 15 10.43 5.82 3.36
C VAL A 15 9.31 5.45 4.33
N VAL A 16 8.13 5.11 3.79
CA VAL A 16 6.99 4.63 4.58
C VAL A 16 6.74 3.16 4.30
N ILE A 17 6.65 2.36 5.36
CA ILE A 17 6.26 0.95 5.27
C ILE A 17 4.76 0.86 5.55
N ALA A 18 4.00 0.31 4.61
CA ALA A 18 2.58 0.06 4.78
C ALA A 18 2.34 -0.93 5.93
N SER A 19 1.25 -0.73 6.67
CA SER A 19 0.76 -1.72 7.61
C SER A 19 0.44 -3.03 6.89
N PHE A 20 0.58 -4.15 7.60
CA PHE A 20 0.19 -5.48 7.12
C PHE A 20 -0.66 -6.19 8.18
N PRO A 21 -1.60 -7.07 7.80
CA PRO A 21 -1.89 -7.51 6.42
C PRO A 21 -2.80 -6.56 5.62
N GLN A 22 -3.27 -5.46 6.23
CA GLN A 22 -4.07 -4.43 5.56
C GLN A 22 -3.26 -3.16 5.39
N GLY A 23 -3.10 -2.72 4.13
CA GLY A 23 -2.38 -1.52 3.75
C GLY A 23 -3.12 -0.23 4.06
N GLY A 24 -2.36 0.86 4.25
CA GLY A 24 -2.88 2.18 4.57
C GLY A 24 -3.27 3.00 3.33
N GLY A 25 -4.36 2.66 2.63
CA GLY A 25 -4.75 3.25 1.34
C GLY A 25 -4.58 4.79 1.23
N LYS A 26 -5.33 5.59 2.00
CA LYS A 26 -5.23 7.06 1.95
C LYS A 26 -3.87 7.59 2.44
N ALA A 27 -3.32 7.01 3.50
CA ALA A 27 -2.05 7.46 4.06
C ALA A 27 -0.89 7.27 3.06
N LEU A 28 -0.94 6.20 2.27
CA LEU A 28 0.07 5.89 1.26
C LEU A 28 -0.08 6.79 0.02
N ILE A 29 -1.30 7.19 -0.34
CA ILE A 29 -1.52 8.24 -1.34
C ILE A 29 -0.91 9.57 -0.85
N GLU A 30 -1.12 9.94 0.41
CA GLU A 30 -0.50 11.14 1.00
C GLU A 30 1.04 11.03 1.05
N ALA A 31 1.60 9.84 1.29
CA ALA A 31 3.05 9.60 1.27
C ALA A 31 3.64 9.80 -0.13
N MET A 32 3.03 9.20 -1.15
CA MET A 32 3.48 9.38 -2.54
C MET A 32 3.40 10.85 -2.96
N GLY A 33 2.32 11.52 -2.58
CA GLY A 33 2.18 12.93 -2.84
C GLY A 33 3.26 13.77 -2.17
N SER A 34 3.65 13.47 -0.92
CA SER A 34 4.78 14.13 -0.26
C SER A 34 6.15 13.79 -0.84
N ALA A 35 6.20 13.05 -1.96
CA ALA A 35 7.40 12.49 -2.57
C ALA A 35 8.14 11.51 -1.63
N THR A 36 7.41 10.87 -0.72
CA THR A 36 7.95 9.84 0.18
C THR A 36 7.69 8.46 -0.43
N PRO A 37 8.75 7.69 -0.76
CA PRO A 37 8.65 6.31 -1.22
C PRO A 37 7.81 5.43 -0.28
N VAL A 38 7.14 4.42 -0.86
CA VAL A 38 6.30 3.49 -0.10
C VAL A 38 6.72 2.05 -0.34
N ILE A 39 6.76 1.28 0.74
CA ILE A 39 6.98 -0.17 0.71
C ILE A 39 5.67 -0.87 1.08
N GLY A 40 5.21 -1.73 0.20
CA GLY A 40 3.95 -2.46 0.34
C GLY A 40 4.11 -3.90 0.80
N HIS A 41 3.03 -4.48 1.31
CA HIS A 41 2.86 -5.93 1.45
C HIS A 41 1.60 -6.35 0.68
N PRO A 42 1.67 -7.32 -0.26
CA PRO A 42 0.49 -7.80 -0.94
C PRO A 42 -0.35 -8.61 0.05
N CYS A 43 -1.60 -8.21 0.25
CA CYS A 43 -2.51 -8.98 1.08
C CYS A 43 -3.00 -10.20 0.28
N TYR A 44 -2.57 -11.40 0.65
CA TYR A 44 -3.00 -12.65 -0.01
C TYR A 44 -4.52 -12.87 0.08
N ARG A 45 -5.21 -12.27 1.07
CA ARG A 45 -6.67 -12.36 1.20
C ARG A 45 -7.44 -11.45 0.23
N SER A 46 -6.86 -10.32 -0.15
CA SER A 46 -7.55 -9.34 -1.00
C SER A 46 -6.58 -8.33 -1.61
N SER A 47 -6.60 -8.20 -2.94
CA SER A 47 -5.86 -7.13 -3.63
C SER A 47 -6.23 -5.73 -3.13
N PHE A 48 -7.53 -5.52 -2.84
CA PHE A 48 -8.04 -4.26 -2.31
C PHE A 48 -7.46 -3.92 -0.93
N LEU A 49 -7.40 -4.90 -0.01
CA LEU A 49 -6.83 -4.67 1.32
C LEU A 49 -5.32 -4.48 1.29
N GLY A 50 -4.62 -5.06 0.32
CA GLY A 50 -3.18 -4.85 0.13
C GLY A 50 -2.84 -3.48 -0.46
N GLY A 51 -3.75 -2.91 -1.26
CA GLY A 51 -3.55 -1.59 -1.89
C GLY A 51 -2.41 -1.55 -2.90
N VAL A 52 -1.95 -2.71 -3.36
CA VAL A 52 -0.77 -2.88 -4.25
C VAL A 52 -0.94 -2.08 -5.54
N ASP A 53 -2.15 -2.04 -6.08
CA ASP A 53 -2.49 -1.32 -7.31
C ASP A 53 -2.47 0.21 -7.16
N LEU A 54 -2.42 0.73 -5.93
CA LEU A 54 -2.34 2.16 -5.66
C LEU A 54 -0.91 2.69 -5.71
N TYR A 55 0.10 1.82 -5.67
CA TYR A 55 1.49 2.26 -5.60
C TYR A 55 2.05 2.57 -6.99
N TYR A 56 3.02 3.48 -7.03
CA TYR A 56 3.78 3.75 -8.25
C TYR A 56 4.40 2.48 -8.84
N PRO A 57 4.55 2.41 -10.18
CA PRO A 57 5.28 1.32 -10.82
C PRO A 57 6.69 1.20 -10.26
N GLY A 58 7.08 0.00 -9.81
CA GLY A 58 8.40 -0.24 -9.23
C GLY A 58 8.50 -0.07 -7.71
N ALA A 59 7.44 0.38 -7.02
CA ALA A 59 7.40 0.37 -5.56
C ALA A 59 7.72 -1.04 -5.02
N PHE A 60 8.56 -1.13 -4.00
CA PHE A 60 9.01 -2.41 -3.46
C PHE A 60 7.91 -3.09 -2.64
N HIS A 61 7.79 -4.42 -2.81
CA HIS A 61 6.82 -5.25 -2.10
C HIS A 61 7.53 -6.45 -1.50
N TRP A 62 7.21 -6.76 -0.26
CA TRP A 62 7.75 -7.92 0.43
C TRP A 62 6.64 -8.91 0.73
N ILE A 63 6.97 -10.21 0.66
CA ILE A 63 6.11 -11.31 1.14
C ILE A 63 6.77 -11.95 2.35
N ARG A 64 8.10 -12.03 2.33
CA ARG A 64 8.92 -12.55 3.43
C ARG A 64 9.63 -11.42 4.15
N ILE A 65 9.77 -11.53 5.46
CA ILE A 65 10.40 -10.49 6.28
C ILE A 65 11.88 -10.30 5.89
N GLU A 66 12.55 -11.35 5.44
CA GLU A 66 13.93 -11.31 4.97
C GLU A 66 14.08 -10.40 3.75
N GLU A 67 13.12 -10.41 2.82
CA GLU A 67 13.12 -9.54 1.63
C GLU A 67 13.01 -8.07 2.03
N LEU A 68 12.15 -7.76 3.01
CA LEU A 68 12.03 -6.41 3.56
C LEU A 68 13.35 -5.95 4.19
N LEU A 69 13.96 -6.79 5.03
CA LEU A 69 15.20 -6.46 5.71
C LEU A 69 16.38 -6.29 4.73
N GLU A 70 16.46 -7.14 3.71
CA GLU A 70 17.47 -7.04 2.66
C GLU A 70 17.29 -5.76 1.84
N HIS A 71 16.04 -5.44 1.45
CA HIS A 71 15.74 -4.21 0.73
C HIS A 71 16.13 -2.97 1.54
N LEU A 72 15.71 -2.90 2.81
CA LEU A 72 16.02 -1.77 3.69
C LEU A 72 17.53 -1.57 3.89
N ARG A 73 18.30 -2.66 4.01
CA ARG A 73 19.79 -2.59 4.09
C ARG A 73 20.42 -2.11 2.79
N GLY A 74 19.77 -2.39 1.66
CA GLY A 74 20.25 -2.04 0.33
C GLY A 74 19.89 -0.63 -0.13
N LEU A 75 19.08 0.11 0.63
CA LEU A 75 18.65 1.46 0.25
C LEU A 75 19.82 2.44 0.23
N THR A 76 19.95 3.14 -0.89
CA THR A 76 20.92 4.22 -1.10
C THR A 76 20.21 5.54 -1.34
N PRO A 77 20.85 6.70 -1.08
CA PRO A 77 20.26 8.00 -1.40
C PRO A 77 19.84 8.15 -2.86
N ALA A 78 20.60 7.54 -3.78
CA ALA A 78 20.27 7.58 -5.20
C ALA A 78 19.03 6.74 -5.55
N GLN A 79 18.79 5.61 -4.86
CA GLN A 79 17.55 4.84 -5.01
C GLN A 79 16.36 5.60 -4.42
N LEU A 80 16.51 6.13 -3.21
CA LEU A 80 15.45 6.91 -2.54
C LEU A 80 15.04 8.12 -3.37
N GLN A 81 15.99 8.83 -3.99
CA GLN A 81 15.66 9.95 -4.87
C GLN A 81 14.85 9.51 -6.10
N ARG A 82 15.23 8.40 -6.75
CA ARG A 82 14.48 7.88 -7.90
C ARG A 82 13.06 7.47 -7.51
N GLU A 83 12.94 6.74 -6.39
CA GLU A 83 11.64 6.32 -5.88
C GLU A 83 10.79 7.51 -5.43
N SER A 84 11.41 8.57 -4.90
CA SER A 84 10.75 9.83 -4.55
C SER A 84 10.13 10.49 -5.80
N ASP A 85 10.90 10.58 -6.88
CA ASP A 85 10.44 11.13 -8.16
C ASP A 85 9.30 10.28 -8.75
N ASP A 86 9.43 8.94 -8.70
CA ASP A 86 8.39 8.00 -9.17
C ASP A 86 7.09 8.13 -8.36
N ALA A 87 7.19 8.16 -7.04
CA ALA A 87 6.07 8.31 -6.14
C ALA A 87 5.32 9.63 -6.42
N ARG A 88 6.07 10.73 -6.54
CA ARG A 88 5.50 12.05 -6.80
C ARG A 88 4.81 12.11 -8.16
N ARG A 89 5.46 11.62 -9.22
CA ARG A 89 4.87 11.56 -10.57
C ARG A 89 3.58 10.75 -10.59
N HIS A 90 3.57 9.60 -9.91
CA HIS A 90 2.37 8.76 -9.85
C HIS A 90 1.21 9.47 -9.14
N PHE A 91 1.50 10.14 -8.02
CA PHE A 91 0.50 10.96 -7.34
C PHE A 91 -0.07 12.07 -8.25
N GLU A 92 0.80 12.81 -8.94
CA GLU A 92 0.37 13.90 -9.83
C GLU A 92 -0.47 13.40 -11.01
N GLN A 93 -0.18 12.20 -11.49
CA GLN A 93 -0.90 11.59 -12.61
C GLN A 93 -2.30 11.10 -12.23
N PHE A 94 -2.46 10.50 -11.04
CA PHE A 94 -3.66 9.72 -10.70
C PHE A 94 -4.42 10.18 -9.45
N HIS A 95 -3.83 10.99 -8.57
CA HIS A 95 -4.36 11.24 -7.22
C HIS A 95 -4.57 12.72 -6.90
N THR A 96 -4.50 13.61 -7.89
CA THR A 96 -4.90 15.01 -7.73
C THR A 96 -6.40 15.20 -7.97
N VAL A 97 -6.93 16.35 -7.56
CA VAL A 97 -8.33 16.72 -7.82
C VAL A 97 -8.59 16.82 -9.33
N GLU A 98 -7.62 17.33 -10.08
CA GLU A 98 -7.69 17.43 -11.53
C GLU A 98 -7.69 16.03 -12.17
N ALA A 99 -6.88 15.10 -11.68
CA ALA A 99 -6.89 13.71 -12.13
C ALA A 99 -8.24 13.04 -11.89
N LEU A 100 -8.85 13.28 -10.71
CA LEU A 100 -10.21 12.80 -10.41
C LEU A 100 -11.24 13.40 -11.36
N SER A 101 -11.19 14.72 -11.61
CA SER A 101 -12.10 15.38 -12.55
C SER A 101 -12.01 14.75 -13.94
N ARG A 102 -10.80 14.61 -14.48
CA ARG A 102 -10.58 13.99 -15.80
C ARG A 102 -11.11 12.55 -15.87
N ALA A 103 -10.94 11.78 -14.79
CA ALA A 103 -11.44 10.41 -14.72
C ALA A 103 -12.98 10.36 -14.70
N ILE A 104 -13.65 11.30 -14.02
CA ILE A 104 -15.12 11.42 -13.99
C ILE A 104 -15.66 11.87 -15.34
N ASP A 105 -15.00 12.84 -15.98
CA ASP A 105 -15.41 13.39 -17.27
C ASP A 105 -15.29 12.37 -18.41
N GLY A 106 -14.46 11.33 -18.25
CA GLY A 106 -14.32 10.22 -19.19
C GLY A 106 -13.81 10.65 -20.57
N GLY A 107 -13.20 11.83 -20.67
CA GLY A 107 -12.71 12.41 -21.91
C GLY A 107 -11.42 11.73 -22.43
N PRO A 108 -10.99 12.06 -23.66
CA PRO A 108 -9.78 11.50 -24.25
C PRO A 108 -8.49 11.79 -23.46
N ASP A 109 -8.48 12.83 -22.61
CA ASP A 109 -7.37 13.20 -21.74
C ASP A 109 -7.39 12.48 -20.37
N ALA A 110 -8.35 11.58 -20.14
CA ALA A 110 -8.40 10.80 -18.91
C ALA A 110 -7.12 9.94 -18.78
N PRO A 111 -6.47 9.94 -17.61
CA PRO A 111 -5.26 9.15 -17.43
C PRO A 111 -5.58 7.66 -17.59
N VAL A 112 -4.80 6.96 -18.42
CA VAL A 112 -4.93 5.51 -18.60
C VAL A 112 -4.60 4.83 -17.28
N VAL A 113 -5.61 4.21 -16.68
CA VAL A 113 -5.45 3.46 -15.43
C VAL A 113 -4.51 2.29 -15.70
N PRO A 114 -3.43 2.12 -14.91
CA PRO A 114 -2.56 0.97 -15.04
C PRO A 114 -3.35 -0.33 -14.90
N ALA A 115 -2.95 -1.36 -15.66
CA ALA A 115 -3.54 -2.69 -15.48
C ALA A 115 -3.34 -3.16 -14.03
N PRO A 116 -4.37 -3.75 -13.39
CA PRO A 116 -4.23 -4.31 -12.06
C PRO A 116 -3.10 -5.33 -12.01
N ARG A 117 -2.34 -5.33 -10.91
CA ARG A 117 -1.30 -6.33 -10.66
C ARG A 117 -1.96 -7.68 -10.38
N ALA A 118 -1.29 -8.75 -10.80
CA ALA A 118 -1.77 -10.09 -10.52
C ALA A 118 -1.84 -10.32 -9.00
N HIS A 119 -3.04 -10.64 -8.50
CA HIS A 119 -3.23 -10.97 -7.09
C HIS A 119 -2.72 -12.38 -6.82
N GLN A 120 -1.77 -12.50 -5.88
CA GLN A 120 -1.24 -13.78 -5.44
C GLN A 120 -2.10 -14.29 -4.28
N TYR A 121 -3.20 -14.96 -4.63
CA TYR A 121 -4.05 -15.64 -3.67
C TYR A 121 -3.37 -16.93 -3.17
N ASP A 122 -3.28 -17.08 -1.85
CA ASP A 122 -2.82 -18.30 -1.21
C ASP A 122 -4.03 -19.05 -0.60
N PRO A 123 -4.58 -20.07 -1.30
CA PRO A 123 -5.75 -20.80 -0.82
C PRO A 123 -5.46 -21.62 0.43
N LEU A 124 -4.23 -22.16 0.56
CA LEU A 124 -3.87 -22.98 1.70
C LEU A 124 -3.73 -22.12 2.96
N GLN A 125 -3.01 -21.01 2.88
CA GLN A 125 -2.87 -20.10 4.01
C GLN A 125 -4.22 -19.51 4.40
N SER A 126 -5.06 -19.14 3.43
CA SER A 126 -6.42 -18.67 3.72
C SER A 126 -7.23 -19.71 4.51
N PHE A 127 -7.21 -20.97 4.07
CA PHE A 127 -7.91 -22.06 4.76
C PHE A 127 -7.36 -22.29 6.18
N LEU A 128 -6.04 -22.30 6.36
CA LEU A 128 -5.41 -22.48 7.66
C LEU A 128 -5.79 -21.37 8.63
N ASP A 129 -5.85 -20.13 8.14
CA ASP A 129 -6.29 -19.00 8.95
C ASP A 129 -7.76 -19.08 9.32
N ASP A 130 -8.63 -19.50 8.39
CA ASP A 130 -10.06 -19.66 8.67
C ASP A 130 -10.29 -20.69 9.78
N ILE A 131 -9.56 -21.81 9.78
CA ILE A 131 -9.59 -22.80 10.87
C ILE A 131 -9.13 -22.16 12.18
N ALA A 132 -7.99 -21.46 12.17
CA ALA A 132 -7.42 -20.86 13.38
C ALA A 132 -8.33 -19.78 13.98
N ASN A 133 -8.99 -18.98 13.14
CA ASN A 133 -9.90 -17.93 13.58
C ASN A 133 -11.24 -18.52 14.07
N ALA A 134 -11.79 -19.52 13.39
CA ALA A 134 -13.00 -20.21 13.85
C ALA A 134 -12.84 -20.74 15.29
N GLN A 135 -11.71 -21.38 15.60
CA GLN A 135 -11.42 -21.87 16.95
C GLN A 135 -11.40 -20.76 18.02
N ARG A 136 -10.87 -19.57 17.68
CA ARG A 136 -10.87 -18.41 18.57
C ARG A 136 -12.27 -17.85 18.77
N ASP A 137 -13.05 -17.70 17.70
CA ASP A 137 -14.40 -17.14 17.76
C ASP A 137 -15.34 -18.00 18.61
N TYR A 138 -15.25 -19.33 18.48
CA TYR A 138 -15.96 -20.26 19.38
C TYR A 138 -15.56 -20.07 20.86
N THR A 139 -14.26 -19.87 21.13
CA THR A 139 -13.77 -19.71 22.51
C THR A 139 -14.23 -18.39 23.14
N ILE A 140 -14.26 -17.30 22.34
CA ILE A 140 -14.74 -15.98 22.77
C ILE A 140 -16.25 -16.00 23.02
N HIS A 141 -17.03 -16.64 22.13
CA HIS A 141 -18.48 -16.78 22.34
C HIS A 141 -18.83 -17.57 23.60
N MET A 142 -18.06 -18.60 23.96
CA MET A 142 -18.28 -19.34 25.22
C MET A 142 -18.00 -18.51 26.48
N HIS A 143 -17.17 -17.46 26.40
CA HIS A 143 -16.87 -16.58 27.54
C HIS A 143 -17.86 -15.42 27.69
N LEU A 144 -18.64 -15.10 26.65
CA LEU A 144 -19.67 -14.04 26.66
C LEU A 144 -21.07 -14.54 27.09
N ILE A 145 -21.25 -15.85 27.29
CA ILE A 145 -22.52 -16.48 27.71
C ILE A 145 -22.49 -16.85 29.21
N LYS A 146 -21.80 -16.06 30.04
CA LYS A 146 -21.84 -16.14 31.50
C LYS A 146 -22.29 -14.81 32.08
#